data_AF-A0A536YLU6-F1
#
_entry.id   AF-A0A536YLU6-F1
#
_cell.length_a   1.000
_cell.length_b   1.000
_cell.length_c   1.000
_cell.angle_alpha   90.00
_cell.angle_beta   90.00
_cell.angle_gamma   90.00
#
_symmetry.space_group_name_H-M   'P 1'
#
loop_
_entity.id
_entity.type
_entity.pdbx_description
1 polymer ?
#
loop_
_entity_poly.entity_id
_entity_poly.type
_entity_poly.pdbx_seq_one_letter_code
_entity_poly.pdbx_strand_id
1 'polypeptide(L)' 'MTRIAVLDDWQRVARASADWAPLMARAELRFFETPFADEDDAARALAEFDIVLV' A
#
# COMPACT_ATOMS: atom_id res chain seq x y z
N MET A 1 -6.21 11.28 8.47
CA MET A 1 -4.86 11.32 7.89
C MET A 1 -4.87 10.34 6.73
N THR A 2 -4.47 10.74 5.52
CA THR A 2 -4.67 9.91 4.32
C THR A 2 -3.90 8.60 4.42
N ARG A 3 -4.57 7.47 4.20
CA ARG A 3 -3.97 6.12 4.23
C ARG A 3 -3.80 5.61 2.81
N ILE A 4 -2.59 5.17 2.48
CA ILE A 4 -2.19 4.73 1.15
C ILE A 4 -1.71 3.28 1.22
N ALA A 5 -2.36 2.41 0.43
CA ALA A 5 -1.92 1.04 0.21
C ALA A 5 -1.07 0.98 -1.05
N VAL A 6 0.14 0.43 -0.95
CA VAL A 6 1.00 0.08 -2.08
C VAL A 6 0.90 -1.42 -2.29
N LEU A 7 0.37 -1.84 -3.43
CA LEU A 7 0.18 -3.23 -3.81
C LEU A 7 1.33 -3.75 -4.66
N ASP A 8 1.28 -5.04 -4.98
CA ASP A 8 2.20 -5.73 -5.90
C ASP A 8 3.70 -5.60 -5.57
N ASP A 9 4.05 -5.28 -4.32
CA ASP A 9 5.44 -5.19 -3.85
C ASP A 9 6.00 -6.55 -3.40
N TRP A 10 5.72 -7.61 -4.16
CA TRP A 10 6.15 -8.98 -3.83
C TRP A 10 7.67 -9.16 -3.81
N GLN A 11 8.40 -8.29 -4.53
CA GLN A 11 9.87 -8.25 -4.52
C GLN A 11 10.44 -7.38 -3.40
N ARG A 12 9.59 -6.66 -2.64
CA ARG A 12 9.99 -5.71 -1.59
C ARG A 12 10.90 -4.59 -2.11
N VAL A 13 10.70 -4.20 -3.37
CA VAL A 13 11.53 -3.20 -4.07
C VAL A 13 10.93 -1.80 -4.00
N ALA A 14 9.61 -1.67 -3.89
CA ALA A 14 8.92 -0.38 -3.98
C ALA A 14 9.46 0.63 -2.96
N ARG A 15 9.76 0.18 -1.73
CA ARG A 15 10.37 1.00 -0.67
C ARG A 15 11.72 1.62 -1.07
N ALA A 16 12.50 0.93 -1.90
CA ALA A 16 13.82 1.37 -2.37
C ALA A 16 13.78 2.03 -3.76
N SER A 17 12.67 1.89 -4.49
CA SER A 17 12.52 2.43 -5.85
C SER A 17 12.31 3.94 -5.91
N ALA A 18 12.00 4.60 -4.80
CA ALA A 18 11.76 6.04 -4.73
C ALA A 18 12.03 6.60 -3.32
N ASP A 19 12.17 7.93 -3.23
CA ASP A 19 12.12 8.64 -1.94
C ASP A 19 10.67 8.87 -1.52
N TRP A 20 10.25 8.17 -0.46
CA TRP A 20 8.90 8.24 0.09
C TRP A 20 8.71 9.32 1.15
N ALA A 21 9.79 9.96 1.62
CA ALA A 21 9.73 10.91 2.73
C ALA A 21 8.72 12.06 2.52
N PRO A 22 8.60 12.68 1.31
CA PRO A 22 7.61 13.73 1.09
C PRO A 22 6.16 13.24 1.16
N LEU A 23 5.90 11.96 0.87
CA LEU A 23 4.56 11.37 0.97
C LEU A 23 4.26 10.97 2.42
N MET A 24 5.23 10.34 3.10
CA MET A 24 5.12 9.97 4.52
C MET A 24 4.95 11.18 5.45
N ALA A 25 5.40 12.37 5.04
CA ALA A 25 5.17 13.61 5.78
C ALA A 25 3.68 14.04 5.86
N ARG A 26 2.80 13.48 5.02
CA ARG A 26 1.39 13.86 4.89
C ARG A 26 0.40 12.69 4.86
N ALA A 27 0.88 11.46 4.78
CA ALA A 27 0.08 10.25 4.66
C ALA A 27 0.72 9.06 5.38
N GLU A 28 -0.10 8.09 5.77
CA GLU A 28 0.34 6.77 6.24
C GLU A 28 0.46 5.84 5.04
N LEU A 29 1.60 5.17 4.91
CA LEU A 29 1.86 4.22 3.81
C LEU A 29 1.94 2.80 4.36
N ARG A 30 1.27 1.86 3.69
CA ARG A 30 1.41 0.43 3.92
C ARG A 30 1.75 -0.28 2.61
N PHE A 31 2.83 -1.05 2.63
CA PHE A 31 3.23 -1.89 1.51
C PHE A 31 2.72 -3.31 1.73
N PHE A 32 2.09 -3.87 0.71
CA PHE A 32 1.59 -5.24 0.68
C PHE A 32 2.54 -6.07 -0.20
N GLU A 33 3.21 -7.04 0.44
CA GLU A 33 4.23 -7.89 -0.19
C GLU A 33 3.66 -9.26 -0.62
N THR A 34 2.42 -9.55 -0.22
CA THR A 34 1.73 -10.81 -0.48
C THR A 34 0.41 -10.55 -1.19
N PRO A 35 0.04 -11.38 -2.19
CA PRO A 35 -1.26 -11.29 -2.84
C PRO A 35 -2.38 -11.56 -1.83
N PHE A 36 -3.54 -10.95 -2.04
CA PHE A 36 -4.76 -11.27 -1.33
C PHE A 36 -5.27 -12.66 -1.74
N ALA A 37 -6.00 -13.33 -0.85
CA ALA A 37 -6.53 -14.66 -1.14
C ALA A 37 -7.62 -14.63 -2.23
N ASP A 38 -8.48 -13.62 -2.19
CA ASP A 38 -9.60 -13.40 -3.09
C ASP A 38 -10.07 -11.92 -3.03
N GLU A 39 -11.17 -11.62 -3.73
CA GLU A 39 -11.75 -10.28 -3.79
C GLU A 39 -12.31 -9.80 -2.44
N ASP A 40 -12.87 -10.70 -1.62
CA ASP A 40 -13.43 -10.37 -0.31
C ASP A 40 -12.33 -10.06 0.71
N ASP A 41 -11.21 -10.79 0.65
CA ASP A 41 -10.01 -10.52 1.43
C ASP A 41 -9.39 -9.18 1.05
N ALA A 42 -9.29 -8.88 -0.25
CA ALA A 42 -8.84 -7.58 -0.73
C ALA A 42 -9.76 -6.46 -0.25
N ALA A 43 -11.08 -6.60 -0.39
CA ALA A 43 -12.05 -5.59 0.04
C ALA A 43 -11.92 -5.29 1.54
N ARG A 44 -11.80 -6.32 2.38
CA ARG A 44 -11.64 -6.18 3.83
C ARG A 44 -10.29 -5.57 4.21
N ALA A 45 -9.20 -5.99 3.56
CA ALA A 45 -7.86 -5.48 3.84
C ALA A 45 -7.67 -4.02 3.39
N LEU A 46 -8.39 -3.62 2.34
CA LEU A 46 -8.29 -2.28 1.74
C LEU A 46 -9.36 -1.30 2.24
N ALA A 47 -10.35 -1.77 3.00
CA ALA A 47 -11.51 -0.97 3.43
C ALA A 47 -11.17 0.35 4.14
N GLU A 48 -10.03 0.40 4.83
CA GLU A 48 -9.61 1.58 5.58
C GLU A 48 -8.63 2.49 4.82
N PHE A 49 -8.28 2.18 3.57
CA PHE A 49 -7.37 2.97 2.76
C PHE A 49 -8.13 3.96 1.88
N ASP A 50 -7.63 5.19 1.83
CA ASP A 50 -8.20 6.24 0.98
C ASP A 50 -7.68 6.13 -0.47
N ILE A 51 -6.48 5.59 -0.65
CA ILE A 51 -5.78 5.48 -1.93
C ILE A 51 -5.14 4.09 -2.06
N VAL A 52 -5.31 3.49 -3.24
CA VAL A 52 -4.60 2.27 -3.66
C VAL A 52 -3.63 2.63 -4.79
N LEU A 53 -2.37 2.27 -4.61
CA LEU A 53 -1.30 2.39 -5.59
C LEU A 53 -0.94 0.97 -6.06
N VAL A 54 -1.08 0.71 -7.36
CA VAL A 54 -0.83 -0.57 -8.03
C VAL A 54 0.27 -0.38 -9.06
#